data_AF-A0A941EPY2-F1
#
_entry.id   AF-A0A941EPY2-F1
#
_cell.length_a   1.000
_cell.length_b   1.000
_cell.length_c   1.000
_cell.angle_alpha   90.00
_cell.angle_beta   90.00
_cell.angle_gamma   90.00
#
_symmetry.space_group_name_H-M   'P 1'
#
loop_
_entity.id
_entity.type
_entity.pdbx_description
1 polymer ?
#
loop_
_entity_poly.entity_id
_entity_poly.type
_entity_poly.pdbx_seq_one_letter_code
_entity_poly.pdbx_strand_id
1 'polypeptide(L)'
;MCTALKKELKAVHMTYADLAQALGMAESSVKRMLARGDMPLSRIDAICRALRLDFADLARRVADSQPLLDQLSLEQERAVVADKKLLLMAICVLSQWTLEQILGTYRLSDAEGVKYLAQLDRIGIIEL
;
A
#
# COMPACT_ATOMS: atom_id res chain seq x y z
N MET A 1 7.62 -1.12 3.49
CA MET A 1 8.85 -0.27 3.54
C MET A 1 10.05 -0.85 2.80
N CYS A 2 10.58 -2.03 3.14
CA CYS A 2 11.80 -2.57 2.53
C CYS A 2 11.74 -2.75 1.00
N THR A 3 10.58 -3.15 0.46
CA THR A 3 10.35 -3.23 -0.98
C THR A 3 10.44 -1.87 -1.67
N ALA A 4 9.91 -0.81 -1.03
CA ALA A 4 9.98 0.54 -1.56
C ALA A 4 11.42 1.06 -1.53
N LEU A 5 12.18 0.85 -0.45
CA LEU A 5 13.60 1.21 -0.38
C LEU A 5 14.42 0.53 -1.49
N LYS A 6 14.15 -0.74 -1.81
CA LYS A 6 14.79 -1.45 -2.94
C LYS A 6 14.45 -0.83 -4.29
N LYS A 7 13.20 -0.37 -4.48
CA LYS A 7 12.79 0.34 -5.70
C LYS A 7 13.54 1.66 -5.83
N GLU A 8 13.66 2.43 -4.75
CA GLU A 8 14.38 3.71 -4.76
C GLU A 8 15.87 3.54 -5.04
N LEU A 9 16.53 2.56 -4.41
CA LEU A 9 17.94 2.22 -4.72
C LEU A 9 18.16 1.98 -6.22
N LYS A 10 17.22 1.26 -6.85
CA LYS A 10 17.26 1.00 -8.29
C LYS A 10 17.01 2.27 -9.11
N ALA A 11 16.08 3.12 -8.68
CA ALA A 11 15.72 4.37 -9.36
C ALA A 11 16.89 5.38 -9.38
N VAL A 12 17.64 5.49 -8.28
CA VAL A 12 18.81 6.38 -8.18
C VAL A 12 20.13 5.70 -8.59
N HIS A 13 20.06 4.47 -9.10
CA HIS A 13 21.21 3.65 -9.50
C HIS A 13 22.28 3.47 -8.40
N MET A 14 21.85 3.49 -7.13
CA MET A 14 22.74 3.25 -6.00
C MET A 14 22.88 1.74 -5.74
N THR A 15 24.10 1.24 -5.74
CA THR A 15 24.37 -0.17 -5.48
C THR A 15 24.32 -0.48 -3.98
N TYR A 16 24.24 -1.77 -3.62
CA TYR A 16 24.35 -2.15 -2.21
C TYR A 16 25.72 -1.84 -1.62
N ALA A 17 26.79 -1.77 -2.43
CA ALA A 17 28.12 -1.38 -2.00
C ALA A 17 28.16 0.11 -1.63
N ASP A 18 27.55 0.97 -2.45
CA ASP A 18 27.44 2.41 -2.17
C ASP A 18 26.64 2.68 -0.89
N LEU A 19 25.51 1.97 -0.74
CA LEU A 19 24.70 2.07 0.47
C LEU A 19 25.47 1.56 1.71
N ALA A 20 26.24 0.49 1.55
CA ALA A 20 27.07 -0.05 2.62
C ALA A 20 28.14 0.96 3.08
N GLN A 21 28.77 1.66 2.13
CA GLN A 21 29.71 2.74 2.43
C GLN A 21 29.02 3.91 3.15
N ALA A 22 27.85 4.34 2.69
CA ALA A 22 27.09 5.41 3.32
C ALA A 22 26.61 5.07 4.74
N LEU A 23 26.34 3.80 5.02
CA LEU A 23 25.90 3.31 6.33
C LEU A 23 27.06 2.88 7.25
N GLY A 24 28.30 2.82 6.76
CA GLY A 24 29.45 2.29 7.50
C GLY A 24 29.30 0.80 7.84
N MET A 25 28.69 0.03 6.94
CA MET A 25 28.38 -1.40 7.14
C MET A 25 29.02 -2.27 6.05
N ALA A 26 29.13 -3.57 6.29
CA ALA A 26 29.46 -4.52 5.25
C ALA A 26 28.28 -4.71 4.27
N GLU A 27 28.56 -4.80 2.97
CA GLU A 27 27.55 -5.04 1.93
C GLU A 27 26.70 -6.29 2.20
N SER A 28 27.32 -7.35 2.71
CA SER A 28 26.63 -8.59 3.12
C SER A 28 25.59 -8.35 4.22
N SER A 29 25.84 -7.40 5.13
CA SER A 29 24.89 -7.02 6.17
C SER A 29 23.74 -6.19 5.61
N VAL A 30 23.99 -5.30 4.65
CA VAL A 30 22.95 -4.54 3.94
C VAL A 30 22.02 -5.49 3.17
N LYS A 31 22.57 -6.45 2.44
CA LYS A 31 21.79 -7.48 1.71
C LYS A 31 20.88 -8.27 2.65
N ARG A 32 21.43 -8.76 3.76
CA ARG A 32 20.69 -9.54 4.76
C ARG A 32 19.58 -8.73 5.42
N MET A 33 19.86 -7.47 5.76
CA MET A 33 18.92 -6.55 6.38
C MET A 33 17.74 -6.21 5.46
N LEU A 34 18.03 -5.87 4.19
CA LEU A 34 17.00 -5.62 3.18
C LEU A 34 16.24 -6.89 2.77
N ALA A 35 16.83 -8.08 2.91
CA ALA A 35 16.18 -9.36 2.62
C ALA A 35 15.23 -9.79 3.76
N ARG A 36 15.65 -9.68 5.02
CA ARG A 36 14.81 -10.01 6.19
C ARG A 36 13.62 -9.10 6.35
N GLY A 37 13.73 -7.84 5.90
CA GLY A 37 12.64 -6.87 5.99
C GLY A 37 12.44 -6.29 7.39
N ASP A 38 13.20 -6.76 8.38
CA ASP A 38 13.14 -6.32 9.76
C ASP A 38 14.36 -5.45 10.09
N MET A 39 14.10 -4.18 10.40
CA MET A 39 15.11 -3.20 10.82
C MET A 39 14.46 -2.07 11.62
N PRO A 40 15.18 -1.47 12.58
CA PRO A 40 14.64 -0.36 13.36
C PRO A 40 14.41 0.88 12.49
N LEU A 41 13.48 1.74 12.91
CA LEU A 41 13.14 2.98 12.20
C LEU A 41 14.36 3.88 11.97
N SER A 42 15.29 3.92 12.93
CA SER A 42 16.57 4.63 12.81
C SER A 42 17.41 4.18 11.61
N ARG A 43 17.30 2.91 11.22
CA ARG A 43 17.98 2.36 10.06
C ARG A 43 17.32 2.78 8.76
N ILE A 44 15.98 2.81 8.74
CA ILE A 44 15.20 3.30 7.61
C ILE A 44 15.53 4.78 7.37
N ASP A 45 15.57 5.60 8.43
CA ASP A 45 15.96 7.01 8.37
C ASP A 45 17.39 7.19 7.80
N ALA A 46 18.36 6.40 8.27
CA ALA A 46 19.73 6.44 7.74
C ALA A 46 19.79 6.12 6.23
N ILE A 47 18.99 5.15 5.76
CA ILE A 47 18.90 4.82 4.33
C ILE A 47 18.22 5.96 3.56
N CYS A 48 17.14 6.54 4.09
CA CYS A 48 16.45 7.67 3.46
C CYS A 48 17.41 8.85 3.28
N ARG A 49 18.22 9.17 4.29
CA ARG A 49 19.27 10.21 4.20
C ARG A 49 20.32 9.89 3.15
N ALA A 50 20.79 8.65 3.06
CA ALA A 50 21.73 8.23 2.03
C ALA A 50 21.15 8.38 0.62
N LEU A 51 19.84 8.15 0.47
CA LEU A 51 19.10 8.30 -0.80
C LEU A 51 18.61 9.73 -1.06
N ARG A 52 18.83 10.68 -0.14
CA ARG A 52 18.26 12.04 -0.18
C ARG A 52 16.74 12.03 -0.36
N LEU A 53 16.08 11.06 0.28
CA LEU A 53 14.65 10.87 0.25
C LEU A 53 14.05 11.30 1.60
N ASP A 54 12.92 12.01 1.57
CA ASP A 54 12.15 12.26 2.78
C ASP A 54 11.44 10.97 3.22
N PHE A 55 11.47 10.67 4.50
CA PHE A 55 10.72 9.55 5.08
C PHE A 55 9.21 9.70 4.82
N ALA A 56 8.68 10.92 4.87
CA ALA A 56 7.26 11.18 4.61
C ALA A 56 6.87 10.80 3.17
N ASP A 57 7.75 11.06 2.20
CA ASP A 57 7.55 10.68 0.80
C ASP A 57 7.62 9.16 0.62
N LEU A 58 8.57 8.51 1.27
CA LEU A 58 8.67 7.05 1.27
C LEU A 58 7.42 6.40 1.87
N ALA A 59 6.94 6.91 3.01
CA ALA A 59 5.76 6.40 3.69
C ALA A 59 4.52 6.54 2.83
N ARG A 60 4.33 7.70 2.20
CA ARG A 60 3.23 7.96 1.25
C ARG A 60 3.28 7.01 0.06
N ARG A 61 4.45 6.85 -0.57
CA ARG A 61 4.63 5.89 -1.68
C ARG A 61 4.32 4.46 -1.28
N VAL A 62 4.61 4.07 -0.03
CA VAL A 62 4.28 2.73 0.44
C VAL A 62 2.79 2.55 0.69
N ALA A 63 2.10 3.58 1.20
CA ALA A 63 0.64 3.59 1.28
C ALA A 63 0.01 3.51 -0.12
N ASP A 64 0.49 4.34 -1.07
CA ASP A 64 -0.01 4.38 -2.45
C ASP A 64 0.35 3.12 -3.26
N SER A 65 1.47 2.46 -2.92
CA SER A 65 1.92 1.22 -3.55
C SER A 65 1.42 -0.04 -2.83
N GLN A 66 0.56 0.09 -1.80
CA GLN A 66 -0.17 -1.09 -1.34
C GLN A 66 -1.00 -1.58 -2.52
N PRO A 67 -0.77 -2.82 -2.99
CA PRO A 67 -1.64 -3.36 -4.02
C PRO A 67 -3.06 -3.33 -3.45
N LEU A 68 -3.93 -2.59 -4.13
CA LEU A 68 -5.38 -2.78 -4.03
C LEU A 68 -5.62 -4.28 -4.16
N LEU A 69 -5.93 -4.92 -3.02
CA LEU A 69 -6.15 -6.37 -2.84
C LEU A 69 -5.76 -7.22 -4.06
N ASP A 70 -4.53 -7.75 -4.07
CA ASP A 70 -3.99 -8.51 -5.22
C ASP A 70 -4.99 -9.61 -5.68
N GLN A 71 -5.72 -10.22 -4.73
CA GLN A 71 -6.96 -10.98 -4.95
C GLN A 71 -7.84 -10.94 -3.69
N LEU A 72 -9.16 -10.91 -3.84
CA LEU A 72 -10.09 -11.15 -2.73
C LEU A 72 -9.99 -12.62 -2.28
N SER A 73 -10.17 -12.88 -0.99
CA SER A 73 -10.33 -14.27 -0.55
C SER A 73 -11.66 -14.84 -1.10
N LEU A 74 -11.74 -16.17 -1.26
CA LEU A 74 -12.99 -16.81 -1.71
C LEU A 74 -14.19 -16.45 -0.82
N GLU A 75 -13.97 -16.25 0.47
CA GLU A 75 -15.01 -15.83 1.41
C GLU A 75 -15.47 -14.40 1.12
N GLN A 76 -14.52 -13.48 0.88
CA GLN A 76 -14.80 -12.09 0.53
C GLN A 76 -15.52 -12.01 -0.82
N GLU A 77 -15.06 -12.77 -1.84
CA GLU A 77 -15.72 -12.86 -3.14
C GLU A 77 -17.17 -13.31 -3.02
N ARG A 78 -17.43 -14.38 -2.26
CA ARG A 78 -18.80 -14.87 -2.04
C ARG A 78 -19.66 -13.84 -1.31
N ALA A 79 -19.09 -13.10 -0.36
CA ALA A 79 -19.79 -12.05 0.36
C ALA A 79 -20.17 -10.88 -0.56
N VAL A 80 -19.28 -10.41 -1.43
CA VAL A 80 -19.58 -9.28 -2.34
C VAL A 80 -20.47 -9.68 -3.50
N VAL A 81 -20.30 -10.89 -4.06
CA VAL A 81 -21.12 -11.37 -5.20
C VAL A 81 -22.58 -11.63 -4.80
N ALA A 82 -22.86 -11.82 -3.50
CA ALA A 82 -24.22 -12.03 -3.00
C ALA A 82 -25.15 -10.82 -3.16
N ASP A 83 -24.62 -9.59 -3.23
CA ASP A 83 -25.39 -8.37 -3.48
C ASP A 83 -24.75 -7.58 -4.63
N LYS A 84 -25.50 -7.39 -5.72
CA LYS A 84 -25.03 -6.68 -6.92
C LYS A 84 -24.58 -5.24 -6.62
N LYS A 85 -25.23 -4.54 -5.68
CA LYS A 85 -24.86 -3.17 -5.30
C LYS A 85 -23.61 -3.17 -4.42
N LEU A 86 -23.44 -4.17 -3.57
CA LEU A 86 -22.22 -4.36 -2.76
C LEU A 86 -21.02 -4.68 -3.65
N LEU A 87 -21.18 -5.56 -4.64
CA LEU A 87 -20.14 -5.85 -5.63
C LEU A 87 -19.74 -4.60 -6.41
N LEU A 88 -20.72 -3.82 -6.85
CA LEU A 88 -20.46 -2.55 -7.55
C LEU A 88 -19.68 -1.57 -6.65
N MET A 89 -20.10 -1.43 -5.38
CA MET A 89 -19.38 -0.60 -4.43
C MET A 89 -17.93 -1.09 -4.23
N ALA A 90 -17.72 -2.40 -4.09
CA ALA A 90 -16.39 -2.99 -3.97
C ALA A 90 -15.52 -2.66 -5.18
N ILE A 91 -16.04 -2.83 -6.40
CA ILE A 91 -15.31 -2.50 -7.63
C ILE A 91 -14.96 -1.01 -7.69
N CYS A 92 -15.91 -0.12 -7.38
CA CYS A 92 -15.67 1.31 -7.42
C CYS A 92 -14.62 1.75 -6.40
N VAL A 93 -14.70 1.28 -5.16
CA VAL A 93 -13.73 1.63 -4.11
C VAL A 93 -12.36 1.03 -4.40
N LEU A 94 -12.29 -0.21 -4.89
CA LEU A 94 -11.04 -0.81 -5.35
C LEU A 94 -10.47 -0.09 -6.59
N SER A 95 -11.31 0.61 -7.35
CA SER A 95 -10.88 1.48 -8.45
C SER A 95 -10.55 2.91 -7.99
N GLN A 96 -10.49 3.16 -6.68
CA GLN A 96 -10.20 4.47 -6.06
C GLN A 96 -11.25 5.56 -6.34
N TRP A 97 -12.51 5.19 -6.56
CA TRP A 97 -13.59 6.17 -6.72
C TRP A 97 -14.02 6.73 -5.36
N THR A 98 -14.30 8.03 -5.32
CA THR A 98 -14.91 8.66 -4.14
C THR A 98 -16.40 8.34 -4.06
N LEU A 99 -16.97 8.43 -2.85
CA LEU A 99 -18.39 8.21 -2.66
C LEU A 99 -19.24 9.16 -3.53
N GLU A 100 -18.83 10.41 -3.67
CA GLU A 100 -19.50 11.41 -4.51
C GLU A 100 -19.51 10.99 -5.98
N GLN A 101 -18.39 10.46 -6.49
CA GLN A 101 -18.30 9.96 -7.87
C GLN A 101 -19.25 8.77 -8.10
N ILE A 102 -19.34 7.87 -7.12
CA ILE A 102 -20.22 6.69 -7.18
C ILE A 102 -21.69 7.12 -7.20
N LEU A 103 -22.09 8.00 -6.28
CA LEU A 103 -23.46 8.50 -6.17
C LEU A 103 -23.88 9.39 -7.36
N GLY A 104 -22.92 10.10 -7.96
CA GLY A 104 -23.15 10.88 -9.18
C GLY A 104 -23.28 10.02 -10.45
N THR A 105 -22.72 8.81 -10.45
CA THR A 105 -22.69 7.92 -11.62
C THR A 105 -23.76 6.82 -11.56
N TYR A 106 -24.04 6.30 -10.37
CA TYR A 106 -24.96 5.21 -10.15
C TYR A 106 -26.17 5.64 -9.32
N ARG A 107 -27.30 4.97 -9.54
CA ARG A 107 -28.53 5.20 -8.76
C ARG A 107 -28.42 4.55 -7.39
N LEU A 108 -27.70 5.23 -6.50
CA LEU A 108 -27.52 4.91 -5.09
C LEU A 108 -27.83 6.17 -4.28
N SER A 109 -28.50 5.99 -3.15
CA SER A 109 -28.67 7.06 -2.16
C SER A 109 -27.45 7.15 -1.24
N ASP A 110 -27.25 8.30 -0.59
CA ASP A 110 -26.19 8.49 0.41
C ASP A 110 -26.24 7.40 1.49
N ALA A 111 -27.44 7.08 1.98
CA ALA A 111 -27.65 6.08 3.01
C ALA A 111 -27.26 4.66 2.55
N GLU A 112 -27.55 4.32 1.29
CA GLU A 112 -27.09 3.06 0.70
C GLU A 112 -25.57 3.05 0.53
N GLY A 113 -24.98 4.16 0.09
CA GLY A 113 -23.54 4.32 -0.06
C GLY A 113 -22.79 4.06 1.24
N VAL A 114 -23.19 4.76 2.31
CA VAL A 114 -22.61 4.58 3.66
C VAL A 114 -22.81 3.16 4.18
N LYS A 115 -24.01 2.58 3.99
CA LYS A 115 -24.30 1.20 4.39
C LYS A 115 -23.35 0.21 3.71
N TYR A 116 -23.15 0.34 2.40
CA TYR A 116 -22.29 -0.57 1.65
C TYR A 116 -20.81 -0.38 1.98
N LEU A 117 -20.34 0.85 2.21
CA LEU A 117 -18.98 1.10 2.70
C LEU A 117 -18.73 0.44 4.06
N ALA A 118 -19.64 0.63 5.02
CA ALA A 118 -19.54 -0.03 6.33
C ALA A 118 -19.58 -1.56 6.23
N GLN A 119 -20.33 -2.10 5.26
CA GLN A 119 -20.37 -3.54 5.00
C GLN A 119 -19.05 -4.04 4.41
N LEU A 120 -18.41 -3.30 3.51
CA LEU A 120 -17.10 -3.66 2.95
C LEU A 120 -15.99 -3.61 4.01
N ASP A 121 -16.03 -2.63 4.91
CA ASP A 121 -15.11 -2.54 6.05
C ASP A 121 -15.25 -3.75 6.98
N ARG A 122 -16.50 -4.16 7.30
CA ARG A 122 -16.78 -5.37 8.09
C ARG A 122 -16.30 -6.66 7.43
N ILE A 123 -16.29 -6.73 6.09
CA ILE A 123 -15.77 -7.87 5.32
C ILE A 123 -14.22 -7.84 5.25
N GLY A 124 -13.59 -6.73 5.65
CA GLY A 124 -12.14 -6.53 5.59
C GLY A 124 -11.63 -6.29 4.18
N ILE A 125 -12.46 -5.72 3.30
CA ILE A 125 -12.08 -5.35 1.92
C ILE A 125 -11.48 -3.95 1.89
N ILE A 126 -11.91 -3.08 2.79
CA ILE A 126 -11.42 -1.71 2.94
C ILE A 126 -11.17 -1.44 4.42
N GLU A 127 -10.35 -0.44 4.72
CA GLU A 127 -10.21 0.13 6.05
C GLU A 127 -10.75 1.56 6.00
N LEU A 128 -11.80 1.84 6.78
CA LEU A 128 -12.43 3.17 6.87
C LEU A 128 -11.79 4.06 7.95
#